data_AF-A0A6N2JT33-F1
#
_entry.id   AF-A0A6N2JT33-F1
#
_cell.length_a   1.000
_cell.length_b   1.000
_cell.length_c   1.000
_cell.angle_alpha   90.00
_cell.angle_beta   90.00
_cell.angle_gamma   90.00
#
_symmetry.space_group_name_H-M   'P 1'
#
loop_
_entity.id
_entity.type
_entity.pdbx_description
1 polymer ?
#
loop_
_entity_poly.entity_id
_entity_poly.type
_entity_poly.pdbx_seq_one_letter_code
_entity_poly.pdbx_strand_id
1 'polypeptide(L)'
;MRHYLLALATFVLAVSGISMAGAEENKPATQEKYEYPQEVTRTFMKGCGFTNSKEFCVCSLDKLRSQYTFAEFLKIDTAARETKQVPQDVINIFQSCRNGKI
;
A
#
# COMPACT_ATOMS: atom_id res chain seq x y z
N MET A 1 -53.13 16.02 -22.21
CA MET A 1 -53.77 15.03 -21.33
C MET A 1 -53.03 15.13 -19.98
N ARG A 2 -53.52 15.75 -18.88
CA ARG A 2 -54.85 15.60 -18.21
C ARG A 2 -55.14 14.10 -18.06
N HIS A 3 -55.18 13.41 -16.92
CA HIS A 3 -55.45 13.70 -15.49
C HIS A 3 -54.78 12.59 -14.60
N TYR A 4 -54.66 12.58 -13.26
CA TYR A 4 -54.99 13.50 -12.15
C TYR A 4 -54.19 13.12 -10.85
N LEU A 5 -53.82 14.12 -10.04
CA LEU A 5 -53.93 14.27 -8.55
C LEU A 5 -53.48 13.20 -7.51
N LEU A 6 -52.76 13.75 -6.49
CA LEU A 6 -52.94 13.61 -5.02
C LEU A 6 -52.69 12.26 -4.29
N ALA A 7 -51.52 12.18 -3.65
CA ALA A 7 -51.32 12.05 -2.20
C ALA A 7 -49.84 12.45 -1.91
N LEU A 8 -49.46 13.45 -1.12
CA LEU A 8 -50.07 14.11 0.04
C LEU A 8 -50.22 13.18 1.27
N ALA A 9 -49.07 12.74 1.76
CA ALA A 9 -48.90 12.23 3.12
C ALA A 9 -47.66 12.89 3.75
N THR A 10 -47.87 14.05 4.38
CA THR A 10 -46.87 14.68 5.24
C THR A 10 -46.72 13.88 6.52
N PHE A 11 -45.50 13.40 6.83
CA PHE A 11 -45.13 13.03 8.20
C PHE A 11 -43.96 13.90 8.64
N VAL A 12 -44.29 14.95 9.40
CA VAL A 12 -43.32 15.81 10.08
C VAL A 12 -43.19 15.35 11.52
N LEU A 13 -42.10 14.66 11.84
CA LEU A 13 -41.53 14.51 13.18
C LEU A 13 -40.02 14.25 12.99
N ALA A 14 -39.07 14.74 13.77
CA ALA A 14 -38.95 15.87 14.67
C ALA A 14 -37.48 15.83 15.16
N VAL A 15 -36.71 16.88 14.85
CA VAL A 15 -35.59 17.47 15.61
C VAL A 15 -34.51 16.59 16.29
N SER A 16 -33.27 17.12 16.27
CA SER A 16 -32.12 16.78 17.14
C SER A 16 -31.44 15.42 16.96
N GLY A 17 -30.46 15.41 16.05
CA GLY A 17 -29.45 14.37 15.93
C GLY A 17 -28.15 14.91 15.33
N ILE A 18 -27.61 16.00 15.88
CA ILE A 18 -26.26 16.48 15.53
C ILE A 18 -25.25 15.50 16.18
N SER A 19 -25.04 14.36 15.55
CA SER A 19 -23.94 13.46 15.91
C SER A 19 -22.70 13.89 15.15
N MET A 20 -21.73 14.31 15.96
CA MET A 20 -20.47 14.96 15.60
C MET A 20 -19.69 14.20 14.52
N ALA A 21 -18.88 14.94 13.79
CA ALA A 21 -17.90 14.40 12.87
C ALA A 21 -17.04 13.32 13.53
N GLY A 22 -17.19 12.08 13.07
CA GLY A 22 -16.06 11.16 12.98
C GLY A 22 -15.10 11.70 11.92
N ALA A 23 -14.35 12.74 12.25
CA ALA A 23 -13.14 13.04 11.52
C ALA A 23 -12.25 11.82 11.71
N GLU A 24 -12.05 11.04 10.64
CA GLU A 24 -11.21 9.85 10.71
C GLU A 24 -9.84 10.27 11.24
N GLU A 25 -9.49 9.70 12.39
CA GLU A 25 -8.36 10.10 13.20
C GLU A 25 -7.11 10.06 12.31
N ASN A 26 -6.62 11.25 11.93
CA ASN A 26 -5.28 11.44 11.39
C ASN A 26 -4.30 11.23 12.55
N LYS A 27 -4.30 10.00 13.06
CA LYS A 27 -3.26 9.49 13.93
C LYS A 27 -1.98 9.66 13.13
N PRO A 28 -1.01 10.45 13.61
CA PRO A 28 0.28 10.51 12.95
C PRO A 28 0.79 9.09 12.95
N ALA A 29 0.80 8.45 11.77
CA ALA A 29 1.42 7.17 11.62
C ALA A 29 2.90 7.44 11.87
N THR A 30 3.35 7.12 13.08
CA THR A 30 4.73 6.77 13.36
C THR A 30 5.00 5.50 12.56
N GLN A 31 5.12 5.66 11.24
CA GLN A 31 5.64 4.65 10.35
C GLN A 31 7.00 4.31 10.94
N GLU A 32 7.14 3.08 11.42
CA GLU A 32 8.45 2.64 11.85
C GLU A 32 9.40 2.86 10.68
N LYS A 33 10.62 3.34 11.00
CA LYS A 33 11.56 3.85 10.00
C LYS A 33 11.80 2.88 8.81
N TYR A 34 11.57 1.58 9.03
CA TYR A 34 11.76 0.47 8.09
C TYR A 34 10.45 -0.18 7.61
N GLU A 35 9.28 0.25 8.08
CA GLU A 35 8.00 -0.32 7.68
C GLU A 35 7.54 0.22 6.31
N TYR A 36 7.32 -0.69 5.36
CA TYR A 36 6.82 -0.31 4.02
C TYR A 36 5.30 -0.36 4.00
N PRO A 37 4.62 0.59 3.34
CA PRO A 37 3.17 0.57 3.17
C PRO A 37 2.63 -0.76 2.63
N GLN A 38 1.45 -1.14 3.09
CA GLN A 38 0.82 -2.42 2.71
C GLN A 38 0.58 -2.52 1.18
N GLU A 39 0.26 -1.40 0.52
CA GLU A 39 0.08 -1.34 -0.93
C GLU A 39 1.38 -1.60 -1.71
N VAL A 40 2.50 -1.03 -1.24
CA VAL A 40 3.84 -1.26 -1.83
C VAL A 40 4.22 -2.73 -1.68
N THR A 41 4.02 -3.29 -0.48
CA THR A 41 4.21 -4.71 -0.17
C THR A 41 3.40 -5.60 -1.12
N ARG A 42 2.10 -5.32 -1.29
CA ARG A 42 1.20 -6.05 -2.18
C ARG A 42 1.63 -5.95 -3.65
N THR A 43 2.02 -4.76 -4.09
CA THR A 43 2.46 -4.49 -5.46
C THR A 43 3.78 -5.20 -5.78
N PHE A 44 4.75 -5.15 -4.86
CA PHE A 44 6.00 -5.88 -4.98
C PHE A 44 5.76 -7.38 -5.10
N MET A 45 4.95 -7.97 -4.20
CA MET A 45 4.65 -9.40 -4.22
C MET A 45 3.94 -9.83 -5.51
N LYS A 46 3.01 -9.03 -6.02
CA LYS A 46 2.35 -9.27 -7.31
C LYS A 46 3.36 -9.21 -8.47
N GLY A 47 4.20 -8.17 -8.52
CA GLY A 47 5.21 -7.99 -9.57
C GLY A 47 6.26 -9.10 -9.60
N CYS A 48 6.82 -9.42 -8.43
CA CYS A 48 7.82 -10.47 -8.28
C CYS A 48 7.26 -11.87 -8.60
N GLY A 49 6.04 -12.16 -8.15
CA GLY A 49 5.36 -13.45 -8.37
C GLY A 49 5.04 -13.80 -9.83
N PHE A 50 5.13 -12.85 -10.77
CA PHE A 50 5.04 -13.15 -12.21
C PHE A 50 6.27 -13.90 -12.76
N THR A 51 7.42 -13.84 -12.06
CA THR A 51 8.72 -14.31 -12.59
C THR A 51 9.55 -15.13 -11.61
N ASN A 52 9.23 -15.13 -10.32
CA ASN A 52 9.96 -15.87 -9.29
C ASN A 52 8.98 -16.52 -8.29
N SER A 53 9.49 -17.43 -7.44
CA SER A 53 8.68 -18.10 -6.42
C SER A 53 8.28 -17.15 -5.28
N LYS A 54 7.22 -17.51 -4.55
CA LYS A 54 6.73 -16.73 -3.39
C LYS A 54 7.81 -16.56 -2.32
N GLU A 55 8.58 -17.61 -2.07
CA GLU A 55 9.64 -17.69 -1.07
C GLU A 55 10.78 -16.71 -1.40
N PHE A 56 11.21 -16.70 -2.67
CA PHE A 56 12.17 -15.71 -3.17
C PHE A 56 11.66 -14.28 -2.98
N CYS A 57 10.37 -14.02 -3.30
CA CYS A 57 9.79 -12.69 -3.20
C CYS A 57 9.69 -12.21 -1.74
N VAL A 58 9.28 -13.10 -0.81
CA VAL A 58 9.27 -12.78 0.64
C VAL A 58 10.68 -12.49 1.14
N CYS A 59 11.64 -13.39 0.89
CA CYS A 59 13.05 -13.20 1.28
C CYS A 59 13.61 -11.87 0.76
N SER A 60 13.32 -11.54 -0.51
CA SER A 60 13.80 -10.31 -1.15
C SER A 60 13.21 -9.07 -0.50
N LEU A 61 11.90 -9.06 -0.22
CA LEU A 61 11.22 -7.93 0.39
C LEU A 61 11.65 -7.71 1.85
N ASP A 62 11.80 -8.78 2.61
CA ASP A 62 12.20 -8.71 4.02
C ASP A 62 13.66 -8.25 4.18
N LYS A 63 14.56 -8.69 3.29
CA LYS A 63 15.95 -8.17 3.25
C LYS A 63 16.03 -6.71 2.80
N LEU A 64 15.18 -6.28 1.86
CA LEU A 64 15.10 -4.86 1.49
C LEU A 64 14.65 -4.01 2.68
N ARG A 65 13.59 -4.43 3.37
CA ARG A 65 13.06 -3.76 4.58
C ARG A 65 14.07 -3.71 5.73
N SER A 66 14.90 -4.74 5.90
CA SER A 66 15.89 -4.77 6.98
C SER A 66 17.11 -3.87 6.75
N GLN A 67 17.37 -3.45 5.49
CA GLN A 67 18.52 -2.61 5.14
C GLN A 67 18.13 -1.17 4.77
N TYR A 68 16.96 -0.99 4.14
CA TYR A 68 16.51 0.30 3.64
C TYR A 68 15.22 0.74 4.32
N THR A 69 15.16 2.01 4.67
CA THR A 69 13.89 2.68 4.94
C THR A 69 13.03 2.73 3.68
N PHE A 70 11.72 2.90 3.83
CA PHE A 70 10.83 3.06 2.67
C PHE A 70 11.26 4.26 1.77
N ALA A 71 11.75 5.36 2.38
CA ALA A 71 12.24 6.52 1.65
C ALA A 71 13.54 6.27 0.85
N GLU A 72 14.45 5.43 1.37
CA GLU A 72 15.65 5.01 0.64
C GLU A 72 15.30 4.04 -0.49
N PHE A 73 14.40 3.08 -0.22
CA PHE A 73 13.87 2.17 -1.24
C PHE A 73 13.20 2.92 -2.40
N LEU A 74 12.39 3.96 -2.13
CA LEU A 74 11.80 4.78 -3.19
C LEU A 74 12.86 5.48 -4.06
N LYS A 75 13.94 5.99 -3.47
CA LYS A 75 15.03 6.61 -4.24
C LYS A 75 15.72 5.58 -5.15
N ILE A 76 15.98 4.39 -4.62
CA ILE A 76 16.58 3.27 -5.34
C ILE A 76 15.67 2.80 -6.48
N ASP A 77 14.38 2.62 -6.21
CA ASP A 77 13.37 2.15 -7.16
C ASP A 77 13.15 3.15 -8.31
N THR A 78 13.02 4.44 -8.00
CA THR A 78 12.96 5.53 -9.02
C THR A 78 14.22 5.55 -9.88
N ALA A 79 15.41 5.58 -9.26
CA ALA A 79 16.67 5.60 -10.00
C ALA A 79 16.83 4.36 -10.90
N ALA A 80 16.42 3.18 -10.44
CA ALA A 80 16.46 1.96 -11.25
C ALA A 80 15.45 1.98 -12.41
N ARG A 81 14.26 2.57 -12.23
CA ARG A 81 13.27 2.75 -13.32
C ARG A 81 13.77 3.72 -14.39
N GLU A 82 14.45 4.79 -13.99
CA GLU A 82 14.98 5.82 -14.89
C GLU A 82 16.22 5.33 -15.64
N THR A 83 17.24 4.86 -14.91
CA THR A 83 18.55 4.47 -15.47
C THR A 83 18.60 3.06 -16.06
N LYS A 84 17.57 2.23 -15.78
CA LYS A 84 17.55 0.77 -16.03
C LYS A 84 18.67 -0.02 -15.32
N GLN A 85 19.31 0.57 -14.31
CA GLN A 85 20.39 -0.04 -13.55
C GLN A 85 19.96 -0.23 -12.09
N VAL A 86 20.09 -1.46 -11.60
CA VAL A 86 19.84 -1.80 -10.19
C VAL A 86 21.17 -1.69 -9.43
N PRO A 87 21.25 -1.00 -8.28
CA PRO A 87 22.47 -0.93 -7.49
C PRO A 87 23.00 -2.31 -7.09
N GLN A 88 24.33 -2.47 -7.06
CA GLN A 88 24.96 -3.78 -6.83
C GLN A 88 24.54 -4.40 -5.49
N ASP A 89 24.34 -3.60 -4.43
CA ASP A 89 23.89 -4.11 -3.12
C ASP A 89 22.49 -4.74 -3.19
N VAL A 90 21.61 -4.16 -3.99
CA VAL A 90 20.25 -4.69 -4.24
C VAL A 90 20.31 -5.98 -5.07
N ILE A 91 21.21 -6.05 -6.05
CA ILE A 91 21.50 -7.29 -6.79
C ILE A 91 22.01 -8.37 -5.83
N ASN A 92 22.91 -8.03 -4.90
CA ASN A 92 23.47 -8.94 -3.91
C ASN A 92 22.37 -9.47 -2.96
N ILE A 93 21.42 -8.62 -2.54
CA ILE A 93 20.23 -9.03 -1.77
C ILE A 93 19.44 -10.10 -2.55
N PHE A 94 19.07 -9.84 -3.80
CA PHE A 94 18.32 -10.79 -4.61
C PHE A 94 19.09 -12.09 -4.87
N GLN A 95 20.40 -12.02 -5.15
CA GLN A 95 21.24 -13.20 -5.31
C GLN A 95 21.32 -14.03 -4.02
N SER A 96 21.37 -13.40 -2.85
CA SER A 96 21.34 -14.12 -1.56
C SER A 96 20.05 -14.94 -1.37
N CYS A 97 18.90 -14.43 -1.86
CA CYS A 97 17.62 -15.15 -1.86
C CYS A 97 17.47 -16.21 -2.95
N ARG A 98 18.36 -16.24 -3.96
CA ARG A 98 18.44 -17.34 -4.96
C ARG A 98 19.38 -18.46 -4.52
N ASN A 99 20.50 -18.10 -3.89
CA ASN A 99 21.59 -19.03 -3.59
C ASN A 99 21.51 -19.60 -2.16
N GLY A 100 20.78 -18.94 -1.25
CA GLY A 100 20.58 -19.38 0.12
C GLY A 100 19.34 -20.24 0.30
N LYS A 101 19.51 -21.40 0.96
CA LYS A 101 18.40 -22.07 1.63
C LYS A 101 17.76 -21.12 2.65
N ILE A 102 16.44 -21.22 2.79
CA ILE A 102 15.67 -20.68 3.92
C ILE A 102 16.16 -21.34 5.22
#